data_AF-A0A8J6J6Y8-F1
#
_entry.id   AF-A0A8J6J6Y8-F1
#
_cell.length_a   1.000
_cell.length_b   1.000
_cell.length_c   1.000
_cell.angle_alpha   90.00
_cell.angle_beta   90.00
_cell.angle_gamma   90.00
#
_symmetry.space_group_name_H-M   'P 1'
#
loop_
_entity.id
_entity.type
_entity.pdbx_description
1 polymer ?
#
loop_
_entity_poly.entity_id
_entity_poly.type
_entity_poly.pdbx_seq_one_letter_code
_entity_poly.pdbx_strand_id
1 'polypeptide(L)'
;MKNTINFNPLTPAVFAVGEKNDRDIGVAADMLMQNIREGREANTMGDLPIAHQVDWPRIGKAYAAMDEAGRKAVNDGLNAWLRTMRGNYKALTGLWRAKDYDAMVKLMEGASDPGPISGDKPGKSDA
;
A
#
# COMPACT_ATOMS: atom_id res chain seq x y z
N MET A 1 -2.29 20.29 9.31
CA MET A 1 -1.87 19.26 8.34
C MET A 1 -2.96 18.20 8.31
N LYS A 2 -3.36 17.71 7.13
CA LYS A 2 -4.20 16.51 7.06
C LYS A 2 -3.33 15.35 7.51
N ASN A 3 -3.63 14.77 8.67
CA ASN A 3 -2.98 13.54 9.11
C ASN A 3 -3.37 12.45 8.12
N THR A 4 -2.44 12.04 7.27
CA THR A 4 -2.62 10.92 6.34
C THR A 4 -1.45 9.97 6.48
N ILE A 5 -1.67 8.70 6.15
CA ILE A 5 -0.63 7.67 6.17
C ILE A 5 0.17 7.77 4.87
N ASN A 6 1.50 7.84 4.99
CA ASN A 6 2.39 7.64 3.85
C ASN A 6 2.57 6.13 3.60
N PHE A 7 2.11 5.65 2.45
CA PHE A 7 2.16 4.23 2.08
C PHE A 7 3.49 3.81 1.43
N ASN A 8 4.31 4.74 0.93
CA ASN A 8 5.55 4.38 0.22
C ASN A 8 6.51 3.55 1.09
N PRO A 9 6.75 3.90 2.38
CA PRO A 9 7.56 3.07 3.28
C PRO A 9 6.97 1.68 3.57
N LEU A 10 5.66 1.48 3.35
CA LEU A 10 4.97 0.21 3.56
C LEU A 10 5.04 -0.72 2.34
N THR A 11 5.74 -0.33 1.28
CA THR A 11 5.88 -1.14 0.06
C THR A 11 6.54 -2.50 0.32
N PRO A 12 7.63 -2.63 1.10
CA PRO A 12 8.13 -3.96 1.48
C PRO A 12 7.13 -4.75 2.32
N ALA A 13 6.39 -4.08 3.22
CA ALA A 13 5.43 -4.72 4.11
C ALA A 13 4.27 -5.40 3.36
N VAL A 14 3.73 -4.79 2.30
CA VAL A 14 2.65 -5.43 1.52
C VAL A 14 3.13 -6.66 0.77
N PHE A 15 4.37 -6.68 0.29
CA PHE A 15 4.97 -7.88 -0.31
C PHE A 15 5.20 -8.96 0.74
N ALA A 16 5.70 -8.58 1.92
CA ALA A 16 5.89 -9.51 3.03
C ALA A 16 4.57 -10.11 3.53
N VAL A 17 3.48 -9.34 3.58
CA VAL A 17 2.13 -9.84 3.87
C VAL A 17 1.64 -10.77 2.76
N GLY A 18 1.79 -10.38 1.49
CA GLY A 18 1.36 -11.19 0.34
C GLY A 18 2.05 -12.54 0.28
N GLU A 19 3.38 -12.56 0.42
CA GLU A 19 4.17 -13.79 0.41
C GLU A 19 3.82 -14.70 1.60
N LYS A 20 3.67 -14.12 2.80
CA LYS A 20 3.39 -14.90 4.01
C LYS A 20 2.00 -15.54 4.02
N ASN A 21 1.03 -14.93 3.34
CA ASN A 21 -0.35 -15.41 3.30
C ASN A 21 -0.73 -16.07 1.97
N ASP A 22 0.21 -16.22 1.03
CA ASP A 22 -0.02 -16.75 -0.33
C ASP A 22 -1.15 -15.98 -1.05
N ARG A 23 -1.00 -14.66 -1.15
CA ARG A 23 -1.99 -13.75 -1.75
C ARG A 23 -1.36 -12.81 -2.76
N ASP A 24 -2.15 -12.43 -3.76
CA ASP A 24 -1.78 -11.35 -4.67
C ASP A 24 -1.72 -10.00 -3.92
N ILE A 25 -1.02 -9.03 -4.52
CA ILE A 25 -0.78 -7.72 -3.90
C ILE A 25 -2.07 -6.92 -3.66
N GLY A 26 -3.13 -7.15 -4.44
CA GLY A 26 -4.42 -6.51 -4.21
C GLY A 26 -5.02 -6.95 -2.89
N VAL A 27 -5.12 -8.27 -2.68
CA VAL A 27 -5.60 -8.84 -1.41
C VAL A 27 -4.64 -8.53 -0.26
N ALA A 28 -3.33 -8.59 -0.48
CA ALA A 28 -2.34 -8.24 0.53
C ALA A 28 -2.45 -6.78 1.00
N ALA A 29 -2.85 -5.86 0.12
CA ALA A 29 -3.08 -4.46 0.50
C ALA A 29 -4.28 -4.30 1.43
N ASP A 30 -5.36 -5.07 1.21
CA ASP A 30 -6.51 -5.10 2.12
C ASP A 30 -6.12 -5.68 3.49
N MET A 31 -5.30 -6.74 3.51
CA MET A 31 -4.76 -7.35 4.72
C MET A 31 -3.85 -6.39 5.49
N LEU A 32 -2.98 -5.65 4.78
CA LEU A 32 -2.13 -4.60 5.35
C LEU A 32 -2.99 -3.49 5.97
N MET A 33 -4.05 -3.05 5.28
CA MET A 33 -4.98 -2.05 5.81
C MET A 33 -5.72 -2.55 7.05
N GLN A 34 -6.07 -3.83 7.12
CA GLN A 34 -6.64 -4.41 8.33
C GLN A 34 -5.64 -4.35 9.50
N ASN A 35 -4.36 -4.69 9.28
CA ASN A 35 -3.33 -4.55 10.32
C ASN A 35 -3.21 -3.11 10.83
N ILE A 36 -3.26 -2.13 9.91
CA ILE A 36 -3.26 -0.69 10.25
C ILE A 36 -4.50 -0.34 11.09
N ARG A 37 -5.70 -0.76 10.66
CA ARG A 37 -6.96 -0.45 11.38
C ARG A 37 -6.97 -1.05 12.79
N GLU A 38 -6.43 -2.24 12.96
CA GLU A 38 -6.37 -2.93 14.24
C GLU A 38 -5.17 -2.51 15.11
N GLY A 39 -4.19 -1.82 14.53
CA GLY A 39 -2.96 -1.42 15.22
C GLY A 39 -2.11 -2.61 15.69
N ARG A 40 -2.26 -3.76 15.03
CA ARG A 40 -1.55 -5.00 15.32
C ARG A 40 -1.45 -5.86 14.07
N GLU A 41 -0.61 -6.88 14.12
CA GLU A 41 -0.50 -7.88 13.07
C GLU A 41 -1.65 -8.89 13.17
N ALA A 42 -2.80 -8.56 12.55
CA ALA A 42 -3.94 -9.47 12.41
C ALA A 42 -3.73 -10.48 11.27
N ASN A 43 -3.04 -10.02 10.22
CA ASN A 43 -2.58 -10.78 9.08
C ASN A 43 -1.05 -10.86 9.13
N THR A 44 -0.52 -12.08 9.08
CA THR A 44 0.92 -12.33 9.29
C THR A 44 1.76 -11.65 8.23
N MET A 45 2.86 -11.01 8.63
CA MET A 45 3.87 -10.43 7.75
C MET A 45 5.13 -11.30 7.79
N GLY A 46 5.79 -11.47 6.65
CA GLY A 46 7.12 -12.08 6.62
C GLY A 46 8.16 -11.21 7.34
N ASP A 47 9.25 -11.83 7.77
CA ASP A 47 10.34 -11.12 8.45
C ASP A 47 11.00 -10.11 7.51
N LEU A 48 11.14 -8.87 8.01
CA LEU A 48 11.84 -7.78 7.34
C LEU A 48 12.93 -7.21 8.26
N PRO A 49 13.99 -6.60 7.69
CA PRO A 49 14.93 -5.81 8.46
C PRO A 49 14.21 -4.72 9.27
N ILE A 50 14.76 -4.37 10.44
CA ILE A 50 14.15 -3.40 11.38
C ILE A 50 13.72 -2.10 10.68
N ALA A 51 14.49 -1.62 9.70
CA ALA A 51 14.17 -0.40 8.94
C ALA A 51 12.85 -0.46 8.14
N HIS A 52 12.35 -1.66 7.83
CA HIS A 52 11.12 -1.89 7.07
C HIS A 52 10.03 -2.61 7.88
N GLN A 53 10.26 -2.83 9.17
CA GLN A 53 9.20 -3.30 10.06
C GLN A 53 8.18 -2.19 10.30
N VAL A 54 6.93 -2.58 10.52
CA VAL A 54 5.84 -1.63 10.76
C VAL A 54 5.56 -1.55 12.26
N ASP A 55 5.61 -0.35 12.80
CA ASP A 55 5.13 -0.05 14.15
C ASP A 55 3.58 -0.01 14.14
N TRP A 56 2.97 -1.20 14.20
CA TRP A 56 1.52 -1.37 14.15
C TRP A 56 0.79 -0.56 15.24
N PRO A 57 1.21 -0.59 16.52
CA PRO A 57 0.53 0.18 17.56
C PRO A 57 0.54 1.69 17.27
N ARG A 58 1.66 2.23 16.78
CA ARG A 58 1.75 3.66 16.43
C ARG A 58 0.87 4.02 15.25
N ILE A 59 0.94 3.28 14.15
CA ILE A 59 0.17 3.60 12.94
C ILE A 59 -1.34 3.37 13.16
N GLY A 60 -1.72 2.35 13.93
CA GLY A 60 -3.11 2.11 14.30
C GLY A 60 -3.68 3.17 15.23
N LYS A 61 -2.93 3.62 16.23
CA LYS A 61 -3.33 4.78 17.06
C LYS A 61 -3.49 6.04 16.22
N ALA A 62 -2.60 6.27 15.25
CA ALA A 62 -2.70 7.40 14.34
C ALA A 62 -3.96 7.30 13.46
N TYR A 63 -4.29 6.12 12.91
CA TYR A 63 -5.50 5.89 12.13
C TYR A 63 -6.77 6.05 12.96
N ALA A 64 -6.81 5.49 14.18
CA ALA A 64 -7.96 5.58 15.07
C ALA A 64 -8.29 7.01 15.50
N ALA A 65 -7.27 7.87 15.61
CA ALA A 65 -7.42 9.29 15.94
C ALA A 65 -7.94 10.15 14.77
N MET A 66 -8.03 9.60 13.55
CA MET A 66 -8.56 10.33 12.39
C MET A 66 -10.07 10.43 12.43
N ASP A 67 -10.58 11.58 12.00
CA ASP A 67 -11.99 11.76 11.68
C ASP A 67 -12.36 11.05 10.35
N GLU A 68 -13.63 11.14 9.96
CA GLU A 68 -14.10 10.53 8.71
C GLU A 68 -13.36 11.08 7.48
N ALA A 69 -13.11 12.39 7.44
CA ALA A 69 -12.37 13.02 6.34
C ALA A 69 -10.93 12.52 6.24
N GLY A 70 -10.24 12.34 7.37
CA GLY A 70 -8.90 11.76 7.45
C GLY A 70 -8.88 10.31 7.00
N ARG A 71 -9.83 9.49 7.46
CA ARG A 71 -9.96 8.09 7.01
C ARG A 71 -10.27 7.99 5.51
N LYS A 72 -11.09 8.90 4.97
CA LYS A 72 -11.30 8.99 3.52
C LYS A 72 -10.01 9.32 2.78
N ALA A 73 -9.23 10.29 3.27
CA ALA A 73 -7.94 10.65 2.68
C ALA A 73 -6.93 9.49 2.70
N VAL A 74 -6.95 8.65 3.75
CA VAL A 74 -6.14 7.41 3.80
C VAL A 74 -6.58 6.44 2.71
N ASN A 75 -7.88 6.22 2.51
CA ASN A 75 -8.37 5.35 1.44
C ASN A 75 -8.03 5.90 0.04
N ASP A 76 -8.13 7.22 -0.16
CA ASP A 76 -7.73 7.86 -1.41
C ASP A 76 -6.22 7.67 -1.67
N GLY A 77 -5.40 7.80 -0.62
CA GLY A 77 -3.95 7.55 -0.65
C GLY A 77 -3.59 6.09 -0.94
N LEU A 78 -4.30 5.13 -0.33
CA LEU A 78 -4.15 3.70 -0.60
C LEU A 78 -4.40 3.41 -2.08
N ASN A 79 -5.47 3.96 -2.65
CA ASN A 79 -5.82 3.76 -4.05
C ASN A 79 -4.77 4.35 -5.00
N ALA A 80 -4.24 5.54 -4.70
CA ALA A 80 -3.16 6.14 -5.48
C ALA A 80 -1.86 5.32 -5.42
N TRP A 81 -1.50 4.85 -4.22
CA TRP A 81 -0.35 3.99 -4.02
C TRP A 81 -0.50 2.65 -4.75
N LEU A 82 -1.69 2.01 -4.73
CA LEU A 82 -1.95 0.77 -5.46
C LEU A 82 -1.81 0.95 -6.98
N ARG A 83 -2.27 2.06 -7.55
CA ARG A 83 -2.09 2.35 -8.98
C ARG A 83 -0.62 2.54 -9.34
N THR A 84 0.10 3.27 -8.49
CA THR A 84 1.55 3.47 -8.63
C THR A 84 2.31 2.14 -8.56
N MET A 85 1.94 1.26 -7.61
CA MET A 85 2.53 -0.08 -7.49
C MET A 85 2.26 -0.93 -8.71
N ARG A 86 1.03 -0.90 -9.25
CA ARG A 86 0.67 -1.65 -10.47
C ARG A 86 1.53 -1.22 -11.66
N GLY A 87 1.75 0.08 -11.84
CA GLY A 87 2.65 0.61 -12.88
C GLY A 87 4.10 0.17 -12.71
N ASN A 88 4.55 -0.04 -11.46
CA ASN A 88 5.93 -0.42 -11.12
C ASN A 88 6.11 -1.91 -10.79
N TYR A 89 5.07 -2.74 -10.98
CA TYR A 89 5.02 -4.09 -10.39
C TYR A 89 6.18 -5.00 -10.78
N LYS A 90 6.60 -4.96 -12.05
CA LYS A 90 7.74 -5.75 -12.55
C LYS A 90 9.06 -5.34 -11.87
N ALA A 91 9.29 -4.04 -11.71
CA ALA A 91 10.49 -3.53 -11.06
C ALA A 91 10.48 -3.86 -9.56
N LEU A 92 9.35 -3.63 -8.88
CA LEU A 92 9.16 -3.97 -7.47
C LEU A 92 9.38 -5.46 -7.18
N THR A 93 8.89 -6.35 -8.04
CA THR A 93 9.12 -7.80 -7.91
C THR A 93 10.60 -8.16 -8.05
N GLY A 94 11.31 -7.50 -8.96
CA GLY A 94 12.76 -7.67 -9.11
C GLY A 94 13.53 -7.24 -7.87
N LEU A 95 13.21 -6.07 -7.33
CA LEU A 95 13.81 -5.54 -6.09
C LEU A 95 13.48 -6.40 -4.87
N TRP A 96 12.24 -6.88 -4.75
CA TRP A 96 11.82 -7.81 -3.70
C TRP A 96 12.68 -9.09 -3.69
N ARG A 97 12.86 -9.71 -4.87
CA ARG A 97 13.70 -10.91 -5.02
C ARG A 97 15.17 -10.64 -4.72
N ALA A 98 15.66 -9.44 -5.03
CA ALA A 98 16.99 -8.99 -4.68
C ALA A 98 17.13 -8.60 -3.19
N LYS A 99 16.03 -8.56 -2.43
CA LYS A 99 15.94 -8.06 -1.05
C LYS A 99 16.38 -6.59 -0.92
N ASP A 100 16.24 -5.81 -1.99
CA ASP A 100 16.55 -4.38 -2.01
C ASP A 100 15.32 -3.55 -1.64
N TYR A 101 14.96 -3.63 -0.36
CA TYR A 101 13.76 -3.00 0.20
C TYR A 101 13.84 -1.46 0.18
N ASP A 102 15.04 -0.91 0.35
CA ASP A 102 15.28 0.53 0.24
C ASP A 102 15.01 1.03 -1.18
N ALA A 103 15.45 0.29 -2.21
CA ALA A 103 15.12 0.64 -3.59
C ALA A 103 13.63 0.50 -3.88
N MET A 104 12.91 -0.43 -3.26
CA MET A 104 11.45 -0.51 -3.40
C MET A 104 10.77 0.75 -2.88
N VAL A 105 11.19 1.25 -1.71
CA VAL A 105 10.68 2.50 -1.12
C VAL A 105 11.03 3.68 -2.02
N LYS A 106 12.30 3.83 -2.41
CA LYS A 106 12.77 4.94 -3.27
C LYS A 106 12.06 4.97 -4.62
N LEU A 107 11.81 3.80 -5.22
CA LEU A 107 11.05 3.70 -6.48
C LEU A 107 9.65 4.28 -6.31
N MET A 108 8.97 3.95 -5.22
CA MET A 108 7.62 4.45 -4.95
C MET A 108 7.60 5.93 -4.55
N GLU A 109 8.64 6.43 -3.89
CA GLU A 109 8.79 7.86 -3.58
C GLU A 109 9.07 8.71 -4.82
N GLY A 110 9.79 8.17 -5.80
CA GLY A 110 10.08 8.83 -7.07
C GLY A 110 8.98 8.66 -8.13
N ALA A 111 8.06 7.73 -7.95
CA ALA A 111 6.99 7.46 -8.90
C ALA A 111 5.78 8.38 -8.68
N SER A 112 5.17 8.80 -9.78
CA SER A 112 3.89 9.53 -9.76
C SER A 112 2.72 8.58 -9.94
N ASP A 113 1.61 8.85 -9.26
CA ASP A 113 0.35 8.15 -9.50
C ASP A 113 -0.09 8.37 -10.96
N PRO A 114 -0.23 7.30 -11.76
CA PRO A 114 -0.65 7.42 -13.15
C PRO A 114 -2.09 7.91 -13.32
N GLY A 115 -2.82 8.09 -12.22
CA GLY A 115 -4.24 8.44 -12.22
C GLY A 115 -5.12 7.21 -12.41
N PRO A 116 -6.44 7.35 -12.24
CA PRO A 116 -7.38 6.25 -12.43
C PRO A 116 -7.18 5.60 -13.79
N ILE A 117 -7.22 4.26 -13.84
CA ILE A 117 -7.28 3.55 -15.11
C ILE A 117 -8.63 3.93 -15.74
N SER A 118 -8.62 4.85 -16.70
CA SER A 118 -9.80 5.20 -17.48
C SER A 118 -10.22 3.96 -18.25
N GLY A 119 -11.22 3.24 -17.74
CA GLY A 119 -12.03 2.42 -18.61
C GLY A 119 -12.87 3.37 -19.44
N ASP A 120 -12.47 3.65 -20.67
CA ASP A 120 -13.45 4.03 -21.68
C ASP A 120 -14.46 2.88 -21.74
N LYS A 121 -15.54 2.98 -20.97
CA LYS A 121 -16.76 2.28 -21.32
C LYS A 121 -17.15 2.84 -22.68
N PRO A 122 -17.34 2.01 -23.73
CA PRO A 122 -17.98 2.50 -24.93
C PRO A 122 -19.32 3.08 -24.47
N GLY A 123 -19.46 4.40 -24.59
CA GLY A 123 -20.75 5.03 -24.43
C GLY A 123 -21.70 4.32 -25.36
N LYS A 124 -22.83 3.84 -24.84
CA LYS A 124 -23.96 3.53 -25.70
C LYS A 124 -24.24 4.80 -26.49
N SER A 125 -23.93 4.78 -27.78
CA SER A 125 -24.39 5.77 -28.73
C SER A 125 -25.87 5.50 -28.95
N ASP A 126 -26.70 6.18 -28.16
CA ASP A 126 -28.11 6.38 -28.50
C ASP A 126 -28.18 7.65 -29.37
N ALA A 127 -28.24 7.45 -30.69
CA ALA A 127 -28.78 8.38 -31.68
C ALA A 127 -29.10 7.62 -32.96
#